data_AF-A0A9W6PNG7-F1
#
_entry.id   AF-A0A9W6PNG7-F1
#
_cell.length_a   1.000
_cell.length_b   1.000
_cell.length_c   1.000
_cell.angle_alpha   90.00
_cell.angle_beta   90.00
_cell.angle_gamma   90.00
#
_symmetry.space_group_name_H-M   'P 1'
#
loop_
_entity.id
_entity.type
_entity.pdbx_description
1 polymer ?
#
loop_
_entity_poly.entity_id
_entity_poly.type
_entity_poly.pdbx_seq_one_letter_code
_entity_poly.pdbx_strand_id
1 'polypeptide(L)' 'MSNPEPLRGQPLSPGETTLLRYLTQGYTVAGLALRLGTRAATVRRRAERARRKLGATTLDHAVQLYAQQQAAARPR' A
#
# COMPACT_ATOMS: atom_id res chain seq x y z
N MET A 1 -20.99 -4.47 -15.26
CA MET A 1 -20.35 -3.74 -14.15
C MET A 1 -19.63 -4.77 -13.27
N SER A 2 -18.33 -4.98 -13.47
CA SER A 2 -17.58 -6.01 -12.75
C SER A 2 -17.37 -5.57 -11.30
N ASN A 3 -18.06 -6.23 -10.37
CA ASN A 3 -17.83 -6.11 -8.93
C ASN A 3 -16.54 -6.88 -8.60
N PRO A 4 -15.41 -6.22 -8.25
CA PRO A 4 -14.20 -6.95 -7.95
C PRO A 4 -14.24 -7.42 -6.50
N GLU A 5 -14.18 -8.73 -6.30
CA GLU A 5 -14.09 -9.35 -4.97
C GLU A 5 -13.02 -8.68 -4.08
N PRO A 6 -13.28 -8.53 -2.78
CA PRO A 6 -12.29 -8.00 -1.85
C PRO A 6 -11.11 -8.98 -1.75
N LEU A 7 -9.92 -8.58 -2.19
CA LEU A 7 -8.66 -9.34 -2.05
C LEU A 7 -8.17 -9.41 -0.58
N ARG A 8 -9.06 -9.20 0.39
CA ARG A 8 -8.75 -9.10 1.82
C ARG A 8 -8.00 -10.35 2.28
N GLY A 9 -6.87 -10.13 2.96
CA GLY A 9 -6.05 -11.22 3.50
C GLY A 9 -5.03 -11.81 2.52
N GLN A 10 -5.00 -11.37 1.24
CA GLN A 10 -3.90 -11.74 0.36
C GLN A 10 -2.60 -11.02 0.76
N PRO A 11 -1.44 -11.69 0.62
CA PRO A 11 -0.17 -11.07 0.91
C PRO A 11 0.11 -9.88 -0.02
N LEU A 12 0.72 -8.84 0.55
CA LEU A 12 1.21 -7.70 -0.21
C LEU A 12 2.36 -8.15 -1.11
N SER A 13 2.32 -7.69 -2.36
CA SER A 13 3.42 -7.88 -3.31
C SER A 13 4.63 -7.06 -2.85
N PRO A 14 5.87 -7.40 -3.24
CA PRO A 14 7.06 -6.62 -2.88
C PRO A 14 6.94 -5.13 -3.24
N GLY A 15 6.33 -4.81 -4.39
CA GLY A 15 6.09 -3.43 -4.81
C GLY A 15 4.98 -2.71 -4.02
N GLU A 16 4.01 -3.44 -3.47
CA GLU A 16 2.94 -2.88 -2.61
C GLU A 16 3.47 -2.63 -1.19
N THR A 17 4.25 -3.58 -0.66
CA THR A 17 4.96 -3.43 0.62
C THR A 17 5.95 -2.26 0.56
N THR A 18 6.73 -2.15 -0.51
CA THR A 18 7.66 -1.04 -0.72
C THR A 18 6.93 0.30 -0.76
N LEU A 19 5.77 0.35 -1.45
CA LEU A 19 4.94 1.53 -1.50
C LEU A 19 4.48 1.95 -0.11
N LEU A 20 3.85 1.05 0.64
CA LEU A 20 3.32 1.34 1.98
C LEU A 20 4.43 1.75 2.94
N ARG A 21 5.61 1.09 2.88
CA ARG A 21 6.78 1.46 3.68
C ARG A 21 7.23 2.90 3.43
N TYR A 22 7.33 3.32 2.17
CA TYR A 22 7.69 4.71 1.88
C TYR A 22 6.59 5.70 2.30
N LEU A 23 5.31 5.33 2.16
CA LEU A 23 4.22 6.18 2.66
C LEU A 23 4.28 6.34 4.18
N THR A 24 4.61 5.30 4.95
CA THR A 24 4.81 5.41 6.41
C THR A 24 5.98 6.33 6.79
N GLN A 25 6.90 6.60 5.85
CA GLN A 25 8.03 7.51 6.02
C GLN A 25 7.71 8.95 5.56
N GLY A 26 6.46 9.25 5.20
CA GLY A 26 6.03 10.58 4.78
C GLY A 26 6.22 10.90 3.29
N TYR A 27 6.57 9.91 2.47
CA TYR A 27 6.63 10.14 1.03
C TYR A 27 5.24 10.27 0.42
N THR A 28 5.13 11.09 -0.63
CA THR A 28 3.89 11.20 -1.43
C THR A 28 3.93 10.23 -2.61
N VAL A 29 2.76 9.92 -3.18
CA VAL A 29 2.63 9.11 -4.41
C VAL A 29 3.45 9.69 -5.57
N ALA A 30 3.46 11.02 -5.71
CA ALA A 30 4.25 11.71 -6.73
C ALA A 30 5.75 11.58 -6.46
N GLY A 31 6.18 11.78 -5.21
CA GLY A 31 7.57 11.59 -4.80
C GLY A 31 8.05 10.15 -5.01
N LEU A 32 7.19 9.16 -4.74
CA LEU A 32 7.48 7.75 -5.02
C LEU A 32 7.65 7.46 -6.51
N ALA A 33 6.80 8.06 -7.35
CA ALA A 33 6.86 7.86 -8.79
C ALA A 33 8.22 8.30 -9.34
N LEU A 34 8.67 9.49 -8.91
CA LEU A 34 10.00 10.02 -9.24
C LEU A 34 11.12 9.12 -8.68
N ARG A 35 11.04 8.78 -7.39
CA ARG A 35 12.07 7.97 -6.72
C ARG A 35 12.24 6.58 -7.33
N LEU A 36 11.15 5.96 -7.77
CA LEU A 36 11.15 4.62 -8.35
C LEU A 36 11.29 4.61 -9.88
N GLY A 37 11.45 5.77 -10.53
CA GLY A 37 11.54 5.87 -11.99
C GLY A 37 10.30 5.31 -12.70
N THR A 38 9.11 5.48 -12.11
CA THR A 38 7.86 4.90 -12.62
C THR A 38 6.76 5.95 -12.79
N ARG A 39 5.71 5.60 -13.52
CA ARG A 39 4.57 6.51 -13.75
C ARG A 39 3.71 6.61 -12.48
N ALA A 40 3.21 7.81 -12.18
CA ALA A 40 2.30 8.03 -11.06
C ALA A 40 1.06 7.13 -11.13
N ALA A 41 0.55 6.83 -12.34
CA ALA A 41 -0.54 5.89 -12.56
C ALA A 41 -0.21 4.48 -12.05
N THR A 42 1.03 4.01 -12.22
CA THR A 42 1.49 2.72 -11.71
C THR A 42 1.50 2.71 -10.18
N VAL A 43 1.97 3.78 -9.55
CA VAL A 43 1.96 3.92 -8.08
C VAL A 43 0.52 3.94 -7.55
N ARG A 44 -0.40 4.67 -8.21
CA ARG A 44 -1.83 4.70 -7.85
C ARG A 44 -2.48 3.32 -7.95
N ARG A 45 -2.19 2.56 -9.02
CA ARG A 45 -2.69 1.19 -9.17
C ARG A 45 -2.18 0.25 -8.07
N ARG A 46 -0.90 0.38 -7.68
CA ARG A 46 -0.34 -0.39 -6.55
C ARG A 46 -1.00 0.01 -5.24
N ALA A 47 -1.22 1.30 -5.00
CA ALA A 47 -1.93 1.80 -3.82
C ALA A 47 -3.36 1.25 -3.73
N GLU A 48 -4.09 1.21 -4.85
CA GLU A 48 -5.42 0.63 -4.91
C GLU A 48 -5.42 -0.87 -4.56
N ARG A 49 -4.48 -1.63 -5.13
CA ARG A 49 -4.35 -3.07 -4.83
C ARG A 49 -3.99 -3.31 -3.37
N ALA A 50 -3.01 -2.57 -2.84
CA ALA A 50 -2.61 -2.65 -1.44
C ALA A 50 -3.80 -2.35 -0.51
N ARG A 51 -4.58 -1.30 -0.81
CA ARG A 51 -5.80 -0.96 -0.07
C ARG A 51 -6.80 -2.12 -0.05
N ARG A 52 -7.08 -2.73 -1.22
CA ARG A 52 -8.01 -3.87 -1.32
C ARG A 52 -7.52 -5.08 -0.53
N LYS A 53 -6.22 -5.38 -0.58
CA LYS A 53 -5.60 -6.51 0.14
C LYS A 53 -5.62 -6.33 1.66
N LEU A 54 -5.37 -5.12 2.13
CA LEU A 54 -5.47 -4.77 3.55
C LEU A 54 -6.92 -4.56 4.02
N GLY A 55 -7.88 -4.52 3.11
CA GLY A 55 -9.28 -4.26 3.44
C GLY A 55 -9.57 -2.83 3.84
N ALA A 56 -8.69 -1.89 3.52
CA ALA A 56 -8.83 -0.49 3.84
C ALA A 56 -9.81 0.24 2.92
N THR A 57 -10.39 1.32 3.42
CA THR A 57 -11.33 2.19 2.69
C THR A 57 -10.62 3.34 1.98
N THR A 58 -9.52 3.82 2.55
CA THR A 58 -8.67 4.87 2.00
C THR A 58 -7.21 4.43 1.95
N LEU A 59 -6.37 5.16 1.22
CA LEU A 59 -4.92 4.90 1.22
C LEU A 59 -4.32 5.16 2.60
N ASP A 60 -4.76 6.22 3.29
CA ASP A 60 -4.31 6.53 4.64
C ASP A 60 -4.63 5.41 5.63
N HIS A 61 -5.86 4.88 5.59
CA HIS A 61 -6.26 3.71 6.37
C HIS A 61 -5.37 2.48 6.04
N ALA A 62 -5.00 2.27 4.77
CA ALA A 62 -4.09 1.20 4.38
C ALA A 62 -2.68 1.38 4.99
N VAL A 63 -2.18 2.63 5.04
CA VAL A 63 -0.89 2.98 5.64
C VAL A 63 -0.91 2.72 7.16
N GLN A 64 -2.01 3.09 7.83
CA GLN A 64 -2.20 2.83 9.26
C GLN A 64 -2.23 1.33 9.58
N LEU A 65 -3.00 0.53 8.84
CA LEU A 65 -3.06 -0.92 9.01
C LEU A 65 -1.68 -1.57 8.79
N TYR A 66 -0.96 -1.12 7.76
CA TYR A 66 0.40 -1.61 7.50
C TYR A 66 1.36 -1.28 8.64
N ALA A 67 1.33 -0.04 9.16
CA ALA A 67 2.16 0.35 10.30
C ALA A 67 1.89 -0.51 11.55
N GLN A 68 0.61 -0.81 11.82
CA GLN A 68 0.20 -1.69 12.93
C GLN A 68 0.73 -3.12 12.75
N GLN A 69 0.65 -3.68 11.54
CA GLN A 69 1.20 -5.01 11.24
C GLN A 69 2.72 -5.06 11.46
N GLN A 70 3.45 -4.02 11.04
CA GLN A 70 4.90 -3.95 11.23
C GLN A 70 5.29 -3.80 12.71
N ALA A 71 4.49 -3.08 13.50
CA ALA A 71 4.70 -2.97 14.95
C ALA A 71 4.44 -4.30 15.66
N ALA A 72 3.40 -5.04 15.27
CA ALA A 72 3.08 -6.36 15.82
C ALA A 72 4.10 -7.44 15.43
N ALA A 73 4.70 -7.33 14.24
CA ALA A 73 5.70 -8.28 13.74
C ALA A 73 7.10 -8.09 14.33
N ARG A 74 7.36 -7.02 15.09
CA ARG A 74 8.64 -6.77 15.74
C ARG A 74 8.59 -7.35 17.17
N PRO A 75 9.13 -8.56 17.41
CA PRO A 75 9.25 -9.07 18.78
C PRO A 75 10.16 -8.14 19.59
N ARG A 76 9.80 -7.95 20.86
CA ARG A 76 10.61 -7.25 21.86
C ARG A 76 11.90 -8.01 22.14
#